data_AF-A0A8J6NET2-F1
#
_entry.id   AF-A0A8J6NET2-F1
#
_cell.length_a   1.000
_cell.length_b   1.000
_cell.length_c   1.000
_cell.angle_alpha   90.00
_cell.angle_beta   90.00
_cell.angle_gamma   90.00
#
_symmetry.space_group_name_H-M   'P 1'
#
loop_
_entity.id
_entity.type
_entity.pdbx_description
1 polymer ?
#
loop_
_entity_poly.entity_id
_entity_poly.type
_entity_poly.pdbx_seq_one_letter_code
_entity_poly.pdbx_strand_id
1 'polypeptide(L)'
;MSDFLISIVDFFNKSVLIEQIRDVDVNGVFTNPWFLIPFICLIGWWVYKQAVNNLVLLVLVIGIWWFTGTPYAQDLILDGEIQAGKILPVAGVGIGALLVIIYLFFIRSD
;
A
#
# COMPACT_ATOMS: atom_id res chain seq x y z
N MET A 1 -4.93 -27.58 -17.76
CA MET A 1 -4.57 -26.83 -16.52
C MET A 1 -3.17 -26.25 -16.60
N SER A 2 -2.18 -26.98 -17.13
CA SER A 2 -0.82 -26.47 -17.40
C SER A 2 -0.81 -25.22 -18.29
N ASP A 3 -1.56 -25.24 -19.39
CA ASP A 3 -1.49 -24.18 -20.42
C ASP A 3 -2.08 -22.84 -19.94
N PHE A 4 -3.04 -22.89 -19.01
CA PHE A 4 -3.60 -21.70 -18.37
C PHE A 4 -2.61 -21.06 -17.40
N LEU A 5 -1.90 -21.87 -16.60
CA LEU A 5 -0.84 -21.38 -15.72
C LEU A 5 0.36 -20.85 -16.53
N ILE A 6 0.73 -21.53 -17.62
CA ILE A 6 1.76 -21.07 -18.55
C ILE A 6 1.35 -19.73 -19.18
N SER A 7 0.10 -19.58 -19.62
CA SER A 7 -0.40 -18.30 -20.18
C SER A 7 -0.41 -17.16 -19.15
N ILE A 8 -0.69 -17.45 -17.88
CA ILE A 8 -0.62 -16.45 -16.81
C ILE A 8 0.84 -16.04 -16.57
N VAL A 9 1.74 -17.02 -16.46
CA VAL A 9 3.18 -16.76 -16.28
C VAL A 9 3.76 -15.99 -17.46
N ASP A 10 3.41 -16.35 -18.70
CA ASP A 10 3.81 -15.63 -19.91
C ASP A 10 3.23 -14.22 -19.97
N PHE A 11 2.00 -14.01 -19.47
CA PHE A 11 1.42 -12.67 -19.34
C PHE A 11 2.24 -11.82 -18.36
N PHE A 12 2.59 -12.34 -17.19
CA PHE A 12 3.43 -11.63 -16.21
C PHE A 12 4.84 -11.35 -16.76
N ASN A 13 5.44 -12.31 -17.46
CA ASN A 13 6.76 -12.15 -18.06
C ASN A 13 6.76 -11.13 -19.22
N LYS A 14 5.71 -11.10 -20.05
CA LYS A 14 5.61 -10.13 -21.17
C LYS A 14 5.23 -8.72 -20.73
N SER A 15 4.42 -8.61 -19.69
CA SER A 15 3.84 -7.32 -19.27
C SER A 15 4.81 -6.47 -18.44
N VAL A 16 5.95 -7.04 -18.01
CA VAL A 16 6.97 -6.35 -17.21
C VAL A 16 6.35 -5.73 -15.94
N LEU A 17 5.17 -6.23 -15.50
CA LEU A 17 4.38 -5.64 -14.42
C LEU A 17 5.14 -5.62 -13.10
N ILE A 18 5.92 -6.66 -12.84
CA ILE A 18 6.78 -6.73 -11.64
C ILE A 18 7.81 -5.58 -11.66
N GLU A 19 8.42 -5.31 -12.81
CA GLU A 19 9.40 -4.24 -12.96
C GLU A 19 8.73 -2.87 -12.93
N GLN A 20 7.54 -2.72 -13.51
CA GLN A 20 6.75 -1.48 -13.42
C GLN A 20 6.32 -1.13 -11.99
N ILE A 21 6.08 -2.14 -11.14
CA ILE A 21 5.78 -1.94 -9.72
C ILE A 21 7.05 -1.62 -8.93
N ARG A 22 8.18 -2.26 -9.27
CA ARG A 22 9.47 -2.03 -8.61
C ARG A 22 10.02 -0.64 -8.92
N ASP A 23 9.94 -0.22 -10.17
CA ASP A 23 10.46 1.06 -10.67
C ASP A 23 9.33 2.10 -10.82
N VAL A 24 8.30 1.99 -9.97
CA VAL A 24 7.13 2.87 -10.04
C VAL A 24 7.55 4.33 -9.86
N ASP A 25 7.35 5.13 -10.91
CA ASP A 25 7.64 6.57 -10.87
C ASP A 25 6.55 7.28 -10.05
N VAL A 26 6.78 7.37 -8.73
CA VAL A 26 5.88 8.03 -7.79
C VAL A 26 5.62 9.48 -8.20
N ASN A 27 6.64 10.18 -8.70
CA ASN A 27 6.49 11.55 -9.17
C ASN A 27 5.67 11.60 -10.46
N GLY A 28 5.89 10.66 -11.38
CA GLY A 28 5.11 10.45 -12.60
C GLY A 28 3.62 10.23 -12.34
N VAL A 29 3.27 9.47 -11.30
CA VAL A 29 1.86 9.21 -10.93
C VAL A 29 1.13 10.50 -10.54
N PHE A 30 1.75 11.35 -9.71
CA PHE A 30 1.13 12.59 -9.24
C PHE A 30 1.30 13.78 -10.19
N THR A 31 2.10 13.64 -11.26
CA THR A 31 2.20 14.64 -12.34
C THR A 31 1.32 14.28 -13.54
N ASN A 32 0.85 13.02 -13.63
CA ASN A 32 -0.06 12.57 -14.67
C ASN A 32 -1.49 13.08 -14.43
N PRO A 33 -2.03 13.99 -15.27
CA PRO A 33 -3.38 14.54 -15.08
C PRO A 33 -4.48 13.47 -15.09
N TRP A 34 -4.29 12.39 -15.86
CA TRP A 34 -5.26 11.30 -15.96
C TRP A 34 -5.40 10.49 -14.67
N PHE A 35 -4.37 10.46 -13.83
CA PHE A 35 -4.46 9.90 -12.48
C PHE A 35 -4.88 10.95 -11.46
N LEU A 36 -4.22 12.12 -11.50
CA LEU A 36 -4.35 13.16 -10.48
C LEU A 36 -5.78 13.72 -10.40
N ILE A 37 -6.42 13.99 -11.54
CA ILE A 37 -7.76 14.59 -11.57
C ILE A 37 -8.80 13.64 -10.94
N PRO A 38 -8.96 12.37 -11.39
CA PRO A 38 -9.87 11.43 -10.73
C PRO A 38 -9.54 11.20 -9.26
N PHE A 39 -8.26 11.13 -8.89
CA PHE A 39 -7.82 10.95 -7.51
C PHE A 39 -8.25 12.10 -6.61
N ILE A 40 -8.03 13.35 -7.04
CA ILE A 40 -8.47 14.55 -6.31
C ILE A 40 -10.00 14.60 -6.23
N CYS A 41 -10.72 14.28 -7.31
CA CYS A 41 -12.18 14.21 -7.29
C CYS A 41 -12.69 13.17 -6.28
N LEU A 42 -12.06 11.99 -6.21
CA LEU A 42 -12.41 10.93 -5.26
C LEU A 42 -12.17 11.38 -3.81
N ILE A 43 -11.01 11.96 -3.50
CA ILE A 43 -10.72 12.51 -2.18
C ILE A 43 -11.71 13.61 -1.82
N GLY A 44 -11.94 14.57 -2.73
CA GLY A 44 -12.89 15.65 -2.53
C GLY A 44 -14.31 15.14 -2.28
N TRP A 45 -14.72 14.09 -3.00
CA TRP A 45 -16.00 13.42 -2.78
C TRP A 45 -16.10 12.77 -1.39
N TRP A 46 -15.07 12.04 -0.96
CA TRP A 46 -15.03 11.43 0.38
C TRP A 46 -15.00 12.47 1.49
N VAL A 47 -14.31 13.60 1.31
CA VAL A 47 -14.34 14.73 2.23
C VAL A 47 -15.73 15.34 2.30
N TYR A 48 -16.36 15.60 1.15
CA TYR A 48 -17.73 16.14 1.07
C TYR A 48 -18.76 15.22 1.76
N LYS A 49 -18.64 13.91 1.56
CA LYS A 49 -19.51 12.91 2.20
C LYS A 49 -19.15 12.59 3.64
N GLN A 50 -18.14 13.25 4.21
CA GLN A 50 -17.62 12.95 5.55
C GLN A 50 -17.28 11.46 5.73
N ALA A 51 -16.80 10.81 4.67
CA ALA A 51 -16.38 9.41 4.66
C ALA A 51 -15.00 9.25 5.33
N VAL A 52 -14.91 9.65 6.60
CA VAL A 52 -13.66 9.70 7.38
C VAL A 52 -13.02 8.30 7.46
N ASN A 53 -13.82 7.24 7.52
CA ASN A 53 -13.30 5.87 7.52
C ASN A 53 -12.46 5.60 6.26
N ASN A 54 -12.99 5.96 5.08
CA ASN A 54 -12.29 5.77 3.80
C ASN A 54 -11.02 6.62 3.73
N LEU A 55 -11.07 7.86 4.24
CA LEU A 55 -9.90 8.74 4.26
C LEU A 55 -8.80 8.20 5.17
N VAL A 56 -9.14 7.72 6.37
CA VAL A 56 -8.16 7.14 7.30
C VAL A 56 -7.56 5.86 6.72
N LEU A 57 -8.38 5.01 6.09
CA LEU A 57 -7.89 3.80 5.42
C LEU A 57 -6.94 4.14 4.26
N LEU A 58 -7.28 5.13 3.45
CA LEU A 58 -6.41 5.59 2.36
C LEU A 58 -5.03 6.04 2.91
N VAL A 59 -5.03 6.83 3.98
CA VAL A 59 -3.80 7.29 4.64
C VAL A 59 -2.99 6.11 5.19
N LEU A 60 -3.64 5.12 5.81
CA LEU A 60 -2.95 3.93 6.31
C LEU A 60 -2.31 3.12 5.18
N VAL A 61 -3.02 2.90 4.07
CA VAL A 61 -2.50 2.16 2.92
C VAL A 61 -1.31 2.89 2.30
N ILE A 62 -1.43 4.20 2.05
CA ILE A 62 -0.33 5.01 1.51
C ILE A 62 0.86 5.02 2.49
N GLY A 63 0.60 5.14 3.79
CA GLY A 63 1.62 5.16 4.83
C GLY A 63 2.40 3.84 4.92
N ILE A 64 1.70 2.69 4.89
CA ILE A 64 2.34 1.37 4.88
C ILE A 64 3.16 1.19 3.60
N TRP A 65 2.57 1.51 2.44
CA TRP A 65 3.26 1.39 1.17
C TRP A 65 4.53 2.26 1.14
N TRP A 66 4.43 3.53 1.54
CA TRP A 66 5.59 4.41 1.63
C TRP A 66 6.65 3.90 2.61
N PHE A 67 6.23 3.43 3.79
CA PHE A 67 7.13 2.86 4.79
C PHE A 67 7.93 1.67 4.24
N THR A 68 7.31 0.78 3.46
CA THR A 68 8.00 -0.38 2.86
C THR A 68 9.13 0.01 1.90
N GLY A 69 9.07 1.20 1.30
CA GLY A 69 10.13 1.74 0.44
C GLY A 69 11.29 2.40 1.20
N THR A 70 11.20 2.54 2.52
CA THR A 70 12.25 3.19 3.31
C THR A 70 13.45 2.26 3.56
N PRO A 71 14.69 2.80 3.70
CA PRO A 71 15.85 2.00 4.07
C PRO A 71 15.65 1.24 5.39
N TYR A 72 14.91 1.82 6.32
CA TYR A 72 14.58 1.19 7.60
C TYR A 72 13.80 -0.12 7.43
N ALA A 73 12.83 -0.17 6.50
CA ALA A 73 12.08 -1.38 6.21
C ALA A 73 12.91 -2.43 5.46
N GLN A 74 13.82 -1.99 4.60
CA GLN A 74 14.74 -2.87 3.86
C GLN A 74 15.75 -3.55 4.79
N ASP A 75 16.18 -2.85 5.85
CA ASP A 75 17.10 -3.37 6.85
C ASP A 75 16.47 -4.32 7.89
N LEU A 76 15.16 -4.59 7.82
CA LEU A 76 14.49 -5.45 8.80
C LEU A 76 15.02 -6.90 8.77
N ILE A 77 15.49 -7.34 7.61
CA ILE A 77 16.15 -8.62 7.40
C ILE A 77 17.51 -8.31 6.80
N LEU A 78 18.57 -8.50 7.60
CA LEU A 78 19.93 -8.22 7.18
C LEU A 78 20.71 -9.53 7.31
N ASP A 79 21.37 -9.95 6.22
CA ASP A 79 22.10 -11.22 6.12
C ASP A 79 21.29 -12.47 6.47
N GLY A 80 19.95 -12.43 6.29
CA GLY A 80 19.06 -13.54 6.62
C GLY A 80 18.67 -13.62 8.10
N GLU A 81 19.18 -12.71 8.93
CA GLU A 81 18.81 -12.58 10.34
C GLU A 81 17.74 -11.51 10.52
N ILE A 82 16.73 -11.83 11.35
CA ILE A 82 15.70 -10.86 11.74
C ILE A 82 16.30 -9.94 12.80
N GLN A 83 16.37 -8.64 12.50
CA GLN A 83 16.78 -7.65 13.49
C GLN A 83 15.64 -7.41 14.48
N ALA A 84 15.59 -8.20 15.55
CA ALA A 84 14.53 -8.15 16.58
C ALA A 84 14.30 -6.73 17.13
N GLY A 85 15.36 -5.95 17.30
CA GLY A 85 15.27 -4.55 17.76
C GLY A 85 14.58 -3.61 16.77
N LYS A 86 14.65 -3.87 15.46
CA LYS A 86 14.00 -3.07 14.42
C LYS A 86 12.59 -3.57 14.09
N ILE A 87 12.37 -4.89 14.15
CA ILE A 87 11.07 -5.48 13.82
C ILE A 87 10.01 -5.24 14.90
N LEU A 88 10.42 -5.19 16.19
CA LEU A 88 9.50 -4.99 17.30
C LEU A 88 8.70 -3.67 17.20
N PRO A 89 9.32 -2.50 16.96
CA PRO A 89 8.57 -1.26 16.77
C PRO A 89 7.67 -1.32 15.52
N VAL A 90 8.10 -1.98 14.44
CA VAL A 90 7.27 -2.15 13.24
C VAL A 90 6.04 -3.02 13.52
N ALA A 91 6.23 -4.13 14.23
CA ALA A 91 5.14 -4.99 14.67
C ALA A 91 4.16 -4.22 15.60
N GLY A 92 4.69 -3.40 16.51
CA GLY A 92 3.87 -2.54 17.38
C GLY A 92 3.03 -1.53 16.58
N VAL A 93 3.63 -0.85 15.61
CA VAL A 93 2.89 0.06 14.70
C VAL A 93 1.88 -0.71 13.86
N GLY A 94 2.21 -1.91 13.38
CA GLY A 94 1.32 -2.79 12.63
C GLY A 94 0.09 -3.21 13.45
N ILE A 95 0.29 -3.58 14.72
CA ILE A 95 -0.81 -3.87 15.66
C ILE A 95 -1.66 -2.61 15.86
N GLY A 96 -1.04 -1.44 16.03
CA GLY A 96 -1.76 -0.16 16.13
C GLY A 96 -2.63 0.12 14.91
N ALA A 97 -2.09 -0.07 13.70
CA ALA A 97 -2.83 0.08 12.45
C ALA A 97 -4.01 -0.90 12.36
N LEU A 98 -3.83 -2.16 12.79
CA LEU A 98 -4.91 -3.14 12.84
C LEU A 98 -6.01 -2.75 13.84
N LEU A 99 -5.64 -2.24 15.02
CA LEU A 99 -6.62 -1.74 16.00
C LEU A 99 -7.42 -0.56 15.45
N VAL A 100 -6.78 0.34 14.71
CA VAL A 100 -7.47 1.44 14.01
C VAL A 100 -8.45 0.89 12.97
N ILE A 101 -8.03 -0.06 12.14
CA ILE A 101 -8.91 -0.69 11.14
C ILE A 101 -10.10 -1.37 11.82
N ILE A 102 -9.87 -2.15 12.87
CA ILE A 102 -10.93 -2.83 13.63
C ILE A 102 -11.92 -1.81 14.20
N TYR A 103 -11.42 -0.73 14.81
CA TYR A 103 -12.28 0.33 15.33
C TYR A 103 -13.15 0.96 14.24
N LEU A 104 -12.56 1.28 13.08
CA LEU A 104 -13.29 1.90 11.98
C LEU A 104 -14.36 0.99 11.38
N PHE A 105 -14.08 -0.31 11.26
CA PHE A 105 -14.96 -1.28 10.59
C PHE A 105 -16.01 -1.94 11.50
N PHE A 106 -15.74 -2.09 12.79
CA PHE A 106 -16.62 -2.84 13.70
C PHE A 106 -17.24 -2.00 14.81
N ILE A 107 -16.58 -0.91 15.22
CA ILE A 107 -17.04 -0.09 16.36
C ILE A 107 -17.69 1.19 15.87
N ARG A 108 -17.05 1.86 14.91
CA ARG A 108 -17.51 3.15 14.38
C ARG A 108 -18.52 2.98 13.25
N SER A 109 -18.52 1.86 12.54
CA SER A 109 -19.50 1.67 11.47
C SER A 109 -20.90 1.63 12.09
N ASP A 110 -21.67 2.71 11.90
CA ASP A 110 -23.12 2.67 12.01
C ASP A 110 -23.69 1.61 11.06
#